data_AF-A0A269Y415-F1
#
_entry.id   AF-A0A269Y415-F1
#
_cell.length_a   1.000
_cell.length_b   1.000
_cell.length_c   1.000
_cell.angle_alpha   90.00
_cell.angle_beta   90.00
_cell.angle_gamma   90.00
#
_symmetry.space_group_name_H-M   'P 1'
#
loop_
_entity.id
_entity.type
_entity.pdbx_description
1 polymer ?
#
loop_
_entity_poly.entity_id
_entity_poly.type
_entity_poly.pdbx_seq_one_letter_code
_entity_poly.pdbx_strand_id
1 'polypeptide(L)'
;MWTKLVPILQASGYVKQADKGTIEAFCINYQLLRKGYDSIKTDGVVTKVSKTVVNQRTGETYEDNAGWKRNPASQIIDSATAKLNSLAHELGLTPSARASLLQLSDDNDEEPNIKEMLNGGSEF
;
A
#
# COMPACT_ATOMS: atom_id res chain seq x y z
N MET A 1 11.75 -9.04 7.66
CA MET A 1 10.37 -8.51 7.73
C MET A 1 9.48 -9.23 6.73
N TRP A 2 9.81 -9.21 5.44
CA TRP A 2 9.13 -10.04 4.41
C TRP A 2 9.16 -11.54 4.74
N THR A 3 10.28 -12.04 5.28
CA THR A 3 10.45 -13.43 5.75
C THR A 3 9.47 -13.89 6.83
N LYS A 4 8.81 -12.97 7.56
CA LYS A 4 7.81 -13.31 8.57
C LYS A 4 6.38 -13.21 8.04
N LEU A 5 6.13 -12.27 7.13
CA LEU A 5 4.78 -12.03 6.56
C LEU A 5 4.44 -13.01 5.44
N VAL A 6 5.39 -13.31 4.55
CA VAL A 6 5.16 -14.17 3.39
C VAL A 6 4.69 -15.59 3.78
N PRO A 7 5.27 -16.27 4.79
CA PRO A 7 4.78 -17.59 5.20
C PRO A 7 3.34 -17.56 5.72
N ILE A 8 2.94 -16.49 6.43
CA ILE A 8 1.58 -16.32 6.96
C ILE A 8 0.60 -16.12 5.81
N LEU A 9 0.97 -15.31 4.81
CA LEU A 9 0.17 -15.09 3.61
C LEU A 9 0.03 -16.37 2.77
N GLN A 10 1.10 -17.13 2.61
CA GLN A 10 1.05 -18.43 1.91
C GLN A 10 0.18 -19.45 2.65
N ALA A 11 0.27 -19.49 3.99
CA ALA A 11 -0.56 -20.38 4.81
C ALA A 11 -2.07 -20.06 4.72
N SER A 12 -2.44 -18.84 4.32
CA SER A 12 -3.84 -18.45 4.14
C SER A 12 -4.52 -19.09 2.91
N GLY A 13 -3.75 -19.64 1.97
CA GLY A 13 -4.27 -20.28 0.76
C GLY A 13 -4.80 -19.31 -0.31
N TYR A 14 -5.00 -18.03 0.02
CA TYR A 14 -5.51 -17.01 -0.92
C TYR A 14 -4.45 -16.44 -1.85
N VAL A 15 -3.18 -16.60 -1.49
CA VAL A 15 -2.05 -15.95 -2.17
C VAL A 15 -1.27 -16.98 -2.99
N LYS A 16 -1.27 -16.83 -4.31
CA LYS A 16 -0.63 -17.72 -5.27
C LYS A 16 0.75 -17.18 -5.69
N GLN A 17 1.55 -18.02 -6.37
CA GLN A 17 2.83 -17.60 -6.96
C GLN A 17 2.69 -16.40 -7.92
N ALA A 18 1.54 -16.29 -8.61
CA ALA A 18 1.23 -15.17 -9.51
C ALA A 18 1.20 -13.81 -8.78
N ASP A 19 0.88 -13.81 -7.48
CA ASP A 19 0.72 -12.59 -6.69
C ASP A 19 2.04 -12.04 -6.13
N LYS A 20 3.18 -12.66 -6.48
CA LYS A 20 4.51 -12.33 -5.93
C LYS A 20 4.83 -10.83 -6.02
N GLY A 21 4.55 -10.20 -7.16
CA GLY A 21 4.81 -8.77 -7.35
C GLY A 21 3.94 -7.89 -6.42
N THR A 22 2.67 -8.24 -6.28
CA THR A 22 1.71 -7.54 -5.40
C THR A 22 2.11 -7.69 -3.93
N ILE A 23 2.55 -8.87 -3.51
CA ILE A 23 3.07 -9.12 -2.15
C ILE A 23 4.35 -8.31 -1.88
N GLU A 24 5.25 -8.24 -2.85
CA GLU A 24 6.48 -7.46 -2.73
C GLU A 24 6.16 -5.97 -2.56
N ALA A 25 5.29 -5.43 -3.41
CA ALA A 25 4.79 -4.07 -3.30
C ALA A 25 4.13 -3.81 -1.93
N PHE A 26 3.32 -4.76 -1.45
CA PHE A 26 2.68 -4.66 -0.13
C PHE A 26 3.73 -4.56 0.99
N CYS A 27 4.73 -5.43 0.96
CA CYS A 27 5.81 -5.44 1.95
C CYS A 27 6.64 -4.14 1.94
N ILE A 28 6.94 -3.60 0.75
CA ILE A 28 7.68 -2.33 0.60
C ILE A 28 6.88 -1.17 1.21
N ASN A 29 5.57 -1.07 0.91
CA ASN A 29 4.71 -0.03 1.46
C ASN A 29 4.58 -0.15 2.98
N TYR A 30 4.48 -1.37 3.51
CA TYR A 30 4.44 -1.59 4.96
C TYR A 30 5.76 -1.17 5.64
N GLN A 31 6.90 -1.39 4.99
CA GLN A 31 8.18 -0.90 5.50
C GLN A 31 8.29 0.64 5.46
N LEU A 32 7.77 1.28 4.42
CA LEU A 32 7.69 2.75 4.31
C LEU A 32 6.82 3.33 5.43
N LEU A 33 5.66 2.72 5.69
CA LEU A 33 4.77 3.11 6.79
C LEU A 33 5.51 3.10 8.13
N ARG A 34 6.23 2.01 8.44
CA ARG A 34 7.00 1.90 9.68
C ARG A 34 8.10 2.95 9.79
N LYS A 35 8.88 3.17 8.72
CA LYS A 35 9.93 4.20 8.70
C LYS A 35 9.36 5.60 8.89
N GLY A 36 8.21 5.89 8.25
CA GLY A 36 7.52 7.15 8.44
C GLY A 36 7.06 7.32 9.89
N TYR A 37 6.48 6.28 10.48
CA TYR A 37 6.07 6.30 11.88
C TYR A 37 7.26 6.51 12.84
N ASP A 38 8.37 5.85 12.59
CA ASP A 38 9.60 6.01 13.37
C ASP A 38 10.12 7.45 13.28
N SER A 39 10.15 8.07 12.09
CA SER A 39 10.54 9.48 11.93
C SER A 39 9.60 10.45 12.66
N ILE A 40 8.28 10.22 12.62
CA ILE A 40 7.34 11.06 13.39
C ILE A 40 7.59 10.90 14.90
N LYS A 41 7.91 9.69 15.36
CA LYS A 41 8.21 9.42 16.75
C LYS A 41 9.50 10.10 17.21
N THR A 42 10.54 10.15 16.37
CA THR A 42 11.83 10.78 16.71
C THR A 42 11.80 12.29 16.56
N ASP A 43 11.25 12.79 15.45
CA ASP A 43 11.41 14.18 15.02
C ASP A 43 10.17 15.03 15.30
N GLY A 44 9.06 14.38 15.71
CA GLY A 44 7.76 15.00 15.89
C GLY A 44 6.98 15.16 14.58
N VAL A 45 5.71 15.53 14.72
CA VAL A 45 4.79 15.75 13.58
C VAL A 45 5.10 17.07 12.85
N VAL A 46 5.69 18.03 13.56
CA VAL A 46 6.01 19.37 13.05
C VAL A 46 7.42 19.73 13.53
N THR A 47 8.28 20.13 12.60
CA THR A 47 9.64 20.56 12.87
C THR A 47 9.78 22.07 12.69
N LYS A 48 10.62 22.67 13.54
CA LYS A 48 10.93 24.10 13.48
C LYS A 48 11.85 24.36 12.28
N VAL A 49 11.52 25.36 11.48
CA VAL A 49 12.41 25.83 10.40
C VAL A 49 13.18 27.02 10.94
N SER A 50 14.51 26.91 11.02
CA SER A 50 15.40 28.05 11.26
C SER A 50 15.92 28.57 9.92
N LYS A 51 16.10 29.89 9.83
CA LYS A 51 16.84 30.53 8.75
C LYS A 51 18.00 31.30 9.37
N THR A 52 19.13 31.23 8.71
CA THR A 52 20.29 32.03 9.07
C THR A 52 20.10 33.44 8.50
N VAL A 53 20.07 34.44 9.36
CA VAL A 53 19.95 35.85 8.97
C VAL A 53 21.26 36.54 9.29
N VAL A 54 21.78 37.28 8.30
CA VAL A 54 22.99 38.09 8.46
C VAL A 54 22.58 39.54 8.65
N ASN A 55 23.04 40.15 9.74
CA ASN A 55 22.84 41.56 9.98
C ASN A 55 23.73 42.37 9.02
N GLN A 56 23.11 43.07 8.07
CA GLN A 56 23.82 43.82 7.03
C GLN A 56 24.69 44.97 7.58
N ARG A 57 24.45 45.40 8.83
CA ARG A 57 25.18 46.50 9.47
C ARG A 57 26.33 46.02 10.34
N THR A 58 26.16 44.92 11.09
CA THR A 58 27.18 44.40 12.02
C THR A 58 27.96 43.20 11.48
N GLY A 59 27.50 42.59 10.39
CA GLY A 59 28.07 41.36 9.83
C GLY A 59 27.79 40.10 10.67
N GLU A 60 27.09 40.26 11.81
CA GLU A 60 26.78 39.17 12.72
C GLU A 60 25.69 38.26 12.14
N THR A 61 25.83 36.97 12.41
CA THR A 61 24.89 35.95 11.94
C THR A 61 24.11 35.40 13.12
N TYR A 62 22.78 35.34 13.00
CA TYR A 62 21.91 34.74 14.00
C TYR A 62 20.87 33.81 13.36
N GLU A 63 20.44 32.80 14.10
CA GLU A 63 19.32 31.94 13.69
C GLU A 63 17.99 32.59 14.05
N ASP A 64 17.19 32.91 13.04
CA ASP A 64 15.82 33.36 13.20
C ASP A 64 14.85 32.20 12.94
N ASN A 65 13.74 32.17 13.67
CA ASN A 65 12.71 31.18 13.40
C ASN A 65 11.92 31.56 12.15
N ALA A 66 12.11 30.82 11.07
CA ALA A 66 11.36 30.97 9.83
C ALA A 66 9.94 30.36 9.89
N GLY A 67 9.57 29.72 11.01
CA GLY A 67 8.26 29.14 11.25
C GLY A 67 8.30 27.65 11.56
N TRP A 68 7.22 26.95 11.24
CA TRP A 68 7.00 25.53 11.51
C TRP A 68 6.61 24.82 10.23
N LYS A 69 7.20 23.65 9.97
CA LYS A 69 6.90 22.82 8.79
C LYS A 69 6.46 21.44 9.23
N ARG A 70 5.47 20.89 8.53
CA ARG A 70 5.03 19.51 8.76
C ARG A 70 6.13 18.52 8.41
N ASN A 71 6.26 17.47 9.22
CA ASN A 71 7.15 16.36 8.92
C ASN A 71 6.70 15.66 7.62
N PRO A 72 7.54 15.56 6.58
CA PRO A 72 7.17 14.90 5.32
C PRO A 72 6.77 13.43 5.51
N ALA A 73 7.23 12.78 6.59
CA ALA A 73 6.83 11.42 6.95
C ALA A 73 5.31 11.27 7.10
N SER A 74 4.57 12.32 7.47
CA SER A 74 3.11 12.25 7.55
C SER A 74 2.46 11.93 6.20
N GLN A 75 2.99 12.49 5.11
CA GLN A 75 2.49 12.24 3.75
C GLN A 75 2.89 10.85 3.24
N ILE A 76 4.08 10.38 3.62
CA ILE A 76 4.55 9.02 3.32
C ILE A 76 3.64 8.00 3.99
N ILE A 77 3.31 8.19 5.28
CA ILE A 77 2.39 7.32 6.02
C ILE A 77 1.02 7.27 5.34
N ASP A 78 0.46 8.42 4.99
CA ASP A 78 -0.84 8.52 4.34
C ASP A 78 -0.86 7.77 2.99
N SER A 79 0.13 8.03 2.15
CA SER A 79 0.28 7.37 0.84
C SER A 79 0.51 5.87 0.96
N ALA A 80 1.35 5.44 1.91
CA ALA A 80 1.62 4.02 2.15
C ALA A 80 0.37 3.30 2.68
N THR A 81 -0.39 3.93 3.57
CA THR A 81 -1.64 3.37 4.12
C THR A 81 -2.68 3.17 3.02
N ALA A 82 -2.88 4.16 2.15
CA ALA A 82 -3.78 4.03 1.01
C ALA A 82 -3.38 2.87 0.09
N LYS A 83 -2.08 2.77 -0.27
CA LYS A 83 -1.57 1.68 -1.10
C LYS A 83 -1.70 0.31 -0.43
N LEU A 84 -1.47 0.22 0.87
CA LEU A 84 -1.65 -1.02 1.62
C LEU A 84 -3.12 -1.49 1.57
N ASN A 85 -4.08 -0.58 1.69
CA ASN A 85 -5.50 -0.93 1.57
C ASN A 85 -5.84 -1.44 0.18
N SER A 86 -5.36 -0.79 -0.89
CA SER A 86 -5.59 -1.24 -2.27
C SER A 86 -4.97 -2.62 -2.52
N LEU A 87 -3.70 -2.81 -2.16
CA LEU A 87 -3.00 -4.07 -2.33
C LEU A 87 -3.60 -5.19 -1.46
N ALA A 88 -4.08 -4.87 -0.25
CA ALA A 88 -4.80 -5.83 0.60
C ALA A 88 -6.13 -6.27 -0.03
N HIS A 89 -6.81 -5.37 -0.75
CA HIS A 89 -8.03 -5.69 -1.47
C HIS A 89 -7.71 -6.61 -2.67
N GLU A 90 -6.69 -6.30 -3.46
CA GLU A 90 -6.25 -7.16 -4.57
C GLU A 90 -5.86 -8.57 -4.11
N LEU A 91 -5.19 -8.68 -2.96
CA LEU A 91 -4.75 -9.95 -2.38
C LEU A 91 -5.85 -10.73 -1.63
N GLY A 92 -7.10 -10.24 -1.59
CA GLY A 92 -8.16 -10.93 -0.87
C GLY A 92 -8.03 -10.91 0.66
N LEU A 93 -7.28 -9.97 1.23
CA LEU A 93 -7.02 -9.94 2.68
C LEU A 93 -8.19 -9.33 3.48
N THR A 94 -9.13 -8.65 2.82
CA THR A 94 -10.33 -8.10 3.46
C THR A 94 -11.57 -9.00 3.24
N PRO A 95 -12.56 -8.98 4.16
CA PRO A 95 -13.81 -9.73 3.97
C PRO A 95 -14.54 -9.38 2.67
N SER A 96 -14.57 -8.09 2.31
CA SER A 96 -15.16 -7.62 1.06
C SER A 96 -14.42 -8.15 -0.17
N ALA A 97 -13.08 -8.10 -0.16
CA ALA A 97 -12.26 -8.64 -1.24
C ALA A 97 -12.49 -10.15 -1.42
N ARG A 98 -12.54 -10.91 -0.32
CA ARG A 98 -12.83 -12.34 -0.38
C ARG A 98 -14.21 -12.62 -0.95
N ALA A 99 -15.22 -11.87 -0.54
CA ALA A 99 -16.57 -12.03 -1.08
C ALA A 99 -16.60 -11.77 -2.59
N SER A 100 -15.92 -10.72 -3.08
CA SER A 100 -15.82 -10.42 -4.51
C SER A 100 -15.05 -11.49 -5.29
N LEU A 101 -13.97 -12.04 -4.73
CA LEU A 101 -13.22 -13.14 -5.35
C LEU A 101 -14.04 -14.45 -5.41
N LEU A 102 -14.83 -14.74 -4.38
CA LEU A 102 -15.71 -15.91 -4.35
C LEU A 102 -16.85 -15.77 -5.38
N GLN A 103 -17.50 -14.61 -5.47
CA GLN A 103 -18.52 -14.35 -6.49
C GLN A 103 -17.99 -14.55 -7.91
N LEU A 104 -16.78 -14.04 -8.20
CA LEU A 104 -16.14 -14.24 -9.49
C LEU A 104 -15.81 -15.72 -9.77
N SER A 105 -15.63 -16.53 -8.73
CA SER A 105 -15.37 -17.97 -8.86
C SER A 105 -16.66 -18.72 -9.21
N ASP A 106 -17.76 -18.43 -8.51
CA ASP A 106 -19.07 -19.05 -8.73
C ASP A 106 -19.64 -18.73 -10.11
N ASP A 107 -19.45 -17.50 -10.62
CA ASP A 107 -19.92 -17.10 -11.96
C ASP A 107 -19.22 -17.83 -13.12
N ASN A 108 -18.01 -18.38 -12.90
CA ASN A 108 -17.27 -19.14 -13.93
C ASN A 108 -17.67 -20.63 -13.99
N ASP A 109 -18.34 -21.15 -12.96
CA ASP A 109 -18.78 -22.55 -12.92
C ASP A 109 -20.16 -22.76 -13.58
N GLU A 110 -20.88 -21.69 -13.94
CA GLU A 110 -22.19 -21.72 -14.61
C GLU A 110 -22.19 -21.35 -16.10
N GLU A 111 -21.05 -21.21 -16.78
CA GLU A 111 -21.05 -21.06 -18.25
C GLU A 111 -21.11 -22.44 -18.94
N PRO A 112 -22.23 -22.80 -19.64
CA PRO A 112 -22.22 -23.96 -20.51
C PRO A 112 -21.20 -23.74 -21.62
N ASN A 113 -20.35 -24.73 -21.84
CA ASN A 113 -19.27 -24.68 -22.81
C ASN A 113 -19.85 -24.29 -24.19
N ILE A 114 -19.47 -23.12 -24.71
CA ILE A 114 -19.99 -22.54 -25.96
C ILE A 114 -19.88 -23.53 -27.14
N LYS A 115 -18.95 -24.49 -27.06
CA LYS A 115 -18.80 -25.61 -28.00
C LYS A 115 -19.97 -26.61 -28.01
N GLU A 116 -20.65 -26.84 -26.89
CA GLU A 116 -21.80 -27.75 -26.81
C GLU A 116 -23.08 -27.09 -27.37
N MET A 117 -23.28 -25.79 -27.14
CA MET A 117 -24.40 -25.04 -27.75
C MET A 117 -24.27 -24.91 -29.27
N LEU A 118 -23.05 -24.85 -29.82
CA LEU A 118 -22.81 -24.76 -31.26
C LEU A 118 -22.91 -26.09 -31.99
N ASN A 119 -22.75 -27.23 -31.30
CA ASN A 119 -22.87 -28.57 -31.88
C ASN A 119 -24.27 -29.18 -31.79
N GLY A 120 -25.17 -28.64 -30.94
CA GLY A 120 -26.55 -29.15 -30.80
C GLY A 120 -27.54 -28.73 -31.89
N GLY A 121 -27.08 -27.99 -32.91
CA GLY A 121 -27.93 -27.38 -33.95
C GLY A 121 -27.96 -28.10 -35.30
N SER A 122 -27.44 -29.32 -35.41
CA SER A 122 -27.46 -30.08 -36.67
C SER A 122 -27.88 -31.52 -36.47
N GLU A 123 -29.19 -31.77 -36.38
CA GLU A 123 -29.81 -32.99 -36.90
C GLU A 123 -31.32 -32.76 -37.10
N PHE A 124 -31.79 -33.27 -38.25
CA PHE A 124 -33.16 -33.26 -38.75
C PHE A 124 -34.09 -34.18 -37.94
#